data_AF-A0A645B8W3-F1
#
_entry.id   AF-A0A645B8W3-F1
#
_cell.length_a   1.000
_cell.length_b   1.000
_cell.length_c   1.000
_cell.angle_alpha   90.00
_cell.angle_beta   90.00
_cell.angle_gamma   90.00
#
_symmetry.space_group_name_H-M   'P 1'
#
loop_
_entity.id
_entity.type
_entity.pdbx_description
1 polymer ?
#
loop_
_entity_poly.entity_id
_entity_poly.type
_entity_poly.pdbx_seq_one_letter_code
_entity_poly.pdbx_strand_id
1 'polypeptide(L)'
;MAAAYGKKDLKSFQQSSQHFLDLISDMDDLLATRKDFLLGNWLEDAKKWGTTAQESALYEKNARNLITLWGDKDCRIHEYACKQWSGMLNGFYKVRWQAFIDQVNKDMLRKKTFNQKKFDEQMKNWEWKWINSNETYTTLPQGDPVKMANKMHEKYYQKIVMSGK
;
A
#
# COMPACT_ATOMS: atom_id res chain seq x y z
N MET A 1 -9.41 -13.91 -5.51
CA MET A 1 -9.82 -13.42 -4.18
C MET A 1 -11.33 -13.13 -4.09
N ALA A 2 -11.85 -12.10 -4.76
CA ALA A 2 -13.28 -11.73 -4.67
C ALA A 2 -14.26 -12.87 -5.07
N ALA A 3 -13.95 -13.59 -6.16
CA ALA A 3 -14.74 -14.76 -6.56
C ALA A 3 -14.76 -15.87 -5.50
N ALA A 4 -13.64 -16.12 -4.81
CA ALA A 4 -13.56 -17.10 -3.74
C ALA A 4 -14.37 -16.65 -2.51
N TYR A 5 -14.33 -15.36 -2.17
CA TYR A 5 -15.19 -14.78 -1.14
C TYR A 5 -16.68 -15.00 -1.48
N GLY A 6 -17.11 -14.68 -2.69
CA GLY A 6 -18.50 -14.87 -3.14
C GLY A 6 -18.97 -16.33 -3.09
N LYS A 7 -18.07 -17.28 -3.36
CA LYS A 7 -18.33 -18.73 -3.24
C LYS A 7 -18.19 -19.28 -1.81
N LYS A 8 -17.84 -18.42 -0.84
CA LYS A 8 -17.50 -18.80 0.56
C LYS A 8 -16.37 -19.85 0.63
N ASP A 9 -15.49 -19.85 -0.36
CA ASP A 9 -14.33 -20.74 -0.43
C ASP A 9 -13.17 -20.11 0.35
N LEU A 10 -13.06 -20.49 1.63
CA LEU A 10 -12.05 -19.95 2.54
C LEU A 10 -10.62 -20.26 2.08
N LYS A 11 -10.37 -21.47 1.59
CA LYS A 11 -9.03 -21.91 1.19
C LYS A 11 -8.55 -21.11 -0.02
N SER A 12 -9.39 -21.02 -1.06
CA SER A 12 -9.05 -20.25 -2.25
C SER A 12 -8.99 -18.75 -1.98
N PHE A 13 -9.78 -18.25 -1.02
CA PHE A 13 -9.69 -16.86 -0.56
C PHE A 13 -8.31 -16.60 0.05
N GLN A 14 -7.91 -17.36 1.07
CA GLN A 14 -6.62 -17.21 1.75
C GLN A 14 -5.43 -17.30 0.78
N GLN A 15 -5.43 -18.29 -0.12
CA GLN A 15 -4.37 -18.45 -1.11
C GLN A 15 -4.30 -17.25 -2.07
N SER A 16 -5.45 -16.81 -2.59
CA SER A 16 -5.49 -15.65 -3.48
C SER A 16 -5.05 -14.36 -2.78
N SER A 17 -5.44 -14.20 -1.52
CA SER A 17 -5.09 -13.05 -0.70
C SER A 17 -3.59 -12.98 -0.48
N GLN A 18 -2.94 -14.11 -0.16
CA GLN A 18 -1.49 -14.16 -0.03
C GLN A 18 -0.79 -13.77 -1.34
N HIS A 19 -1.21 -14.36 -2.47
CA HIS A 19 -0.63 -14.00 -3.77
C HIS A 19 -0.77 -12.51 -4.11
N PHE A 20 -1.89 -11.89 -3.71
CA PHE A 20 -2.12 -10.47 -3.92
C PHE A 20 -1.20 -9.60 -3.05
N LEU A 21 -1.01 -9.97 -1.78
CA LEU A 21 -0.09 -9.27 -0.88
C LEU A 21 1.38 -9.46 -1.28
N ASP A 22 1.75 -10.63 -1.79
CA ASP A 22 3.07 -10.89 -2.36
C ASP A 22 3.32 -10.01 -3.60
N LEU A 23 2.32 -9.84 -4.46
CA LEU A 23 2.41 -8.95 -5.62
C LEU A 23 2.68 -7.49 -5.21
N ILE A 24 2.03 -7.00 -4.16
CA ILE A 24 2.30 -5.63 -3.66
C ILE A 24 3.76 -5.49 -3.24
N SER A 25 4.32 -6.48 -2.53
CA SER A 25 5.73 -6.43 -2.12
C SER A 25 6.69 -6.55 -3.31
N ASP A 26 6.41 -7.44 -4.26
CA ASP A 26 7.23 -7.55 -5.48
C ASP A 26 7.21 -6.25 -6.29
N MET A 27 6.07 -5.55 -6.34
CA MET A 27 5.98 -4.23 -6.97
C MET A 27 6.77 -3.17 -6.20
N ASP A 28 6.75 -3.19 -4.86
CA ASP A 28 7.55 -2.27 -4.03
C ASP A 28 9.05 -2.46 -4.29
N ASP A 29 9.50 -3.72 -4.38
CA ASP A 29 10.89 -4.08 -4.72
C ASP A 29 11.29 -3.61 -6.13
N LEU A 30 10.41 -3.75 -7.12
CA LEU A 30 10.67 -3.21 -8.47
C LEU A 30 10.81 -1.69 -8.46
N LEU A 31 9.90 -0.99 -7.78
CA LEU A 31 9.92 0.47 -7.71
C LEU A 31 11.14 0.97 -6.92
N ALA A 32 11.65 0.20 -5.98
CA ALA A 32 12.86 0.52 -5.22
C ALA A 32 14.11 0.65 -6.10
N THR A 33 14.10 0.09 -7.32
CA THR A 33 15.25 0.14 -8.26
C THR A 33 15.46 1.50 -8.93
N ARG A 34 14.53 2.45 -8.76
CA ARG A 34 14.54 3.75 -9.44
C ARG A 34 14.30 4.88 -8.45
N LYS A 35 15.22 5.84 -8.41
CA LYS A 35 15.14 7.04 -7.55
C LYS A 35 13.81 7.81 -7.71
N ASP A 36 13.24 7.81 -8.91
CA ASP A 36 12.03 8.55 -9.27
C ASP A 36 10.76 7.96 -8.61
N PHE A 37 10.85 6.74 -8.08
CA PHE A 37 9.75 6.03 -7.45
C PHE A 37 9.96 5.81 -5.94
N LEU A 38 10.85 6.55 -5.29
CA LEU A 38 11.09 6.40 -3.85
C LEU A 38 10.29 7.42 -3.04
N LEU A 39 9.46 6.94 -2.11
CA LEU A 39 8.78 7.80 -1.14
C LEU A 39 9.77 8.62 -0.29
N GLY A 40 10.94 8.04 0.04
CA GLY A 40 11.96 8.72 0.83
C GLY A 40 12.41 10.03 0.19
N ASN A 41 12.58 10.09 -1.13
CA ASN A 41 12.97 11.32 -1.81
C ASN A 41 11.92 12.42 -1.64
N TRP A 42 10.64 12.09 -1.80
CA TRP A 42 9.54 13.02 -1.61
C TRP A 42 9.47 13.58 -0.17
N LEU A 43 9.59 12.70 0.84
CA LEU A 43 9.49 13.10 2.24
C LEU A 43 10.72 13.89 2.71
N GLU A 44 11.92 13.45 2.33
CA GLU A 44 13.16 14.14 2.69
C GLU A 44 13.29 15.49 1.98
N ASP A 45 12.81 15.60 0.74
CA ASP A 45 12.74 16.90 0.07
C ASP A 45 11.77 17.84 0.77
N ALA A 46 10.58 17.38 1.19
CA ALA A 46 9.64 18.20 1.96
C ALA A 46 10.24 18.72 3.28
N LYS A 47 10.95 17.87 4.03
CA LYS A 47 11.59 18.25 5.30
C LYS A 47 12.61 19.37 5.14
N LYS A 48 13.36 19.40 4.03
CA LYS A 48 14.40 20.41 3.76
C LYS A 48 13.85 21.82 3.58
N TRP A 49 12.55 21.99 3.31
CA TRP A 49 11.94 23.31 3.22
C TRP A 49 11.72 23.95 4.59
N GLY A 50 11.74 23.18 5.68
CA GLY A 50 11.57 23.69 7.04
C GLY A 50 12.85 24.34 7.57
N THR A 51 12.72 25.46 8.27
CA THR A 51 13.83 26.15 8.95
C THR A 51 13.96 25.78 10.43
N THR A 52 12.94 25.11 10.97
CA THR A 52 12.90 24.56 12.34
C THR A 52 12.47 23.10 12.33
N ALA A 53 12.73 22.37 13.41
CA ALA A 53 12.27 20.98 13.54
C ALA A 53 10.74 20.86 13.44
N GLN A 54 10.01 21.85 13.96
CA GLN A 54 8.56 21.93 13.90
C GLN A 54 8.08 22.13 12.46
N GLU A 55 8.72 23.00 11.68
CA GLU A 55 8.39 23.21 10.27
C GLU A 55 8.73 21.98 9.41
N SER A 56 9.89 21.35 9.61
CA SER A 56 10.25 20.12 8.88
C SER A 56 9.24 18.99 9.14
N ALA A 57 8.79 18.83 10.39
CA ALA A 57 7.76 17.85 10.73
C ALA A 57 6.39 18.19 10.11
N LEU A 58 6.02 19.48 10.08
CA LEU A 58 4.81 19.94 9.42
C LEU A 58 4.83 19.67 7.91
N TYR A 59 5.96 19.90 7.25
CA TYR A 59 6.09 19.65 5.81
C TYR A 59 6.13 18.17 5.46
N GLU A 60 6.75 17.31 6.29
CA GLU A 60 6.60 15.85 6.13
C GLU A 60 5.13 15.43 6.24
N LYS A 61 4.41 15.92 7.25
CA LYS A 61 2.98 15.65 7.41
C LYS A 61 2.17 16.10 6.19
N ASN A 62 2.44 17.31 5.68
CA ASN A 62 1.76 17.82 4.47
C ASN A 62 2.08 16.96 3.24
N ALA A 63 3.33 16.54 3.09
CA ALA A 63 3.78 15.70 2.00
C ALA A 63 3.12 14.31 2.02
N ARG A 64 2.98 13.70 3.20
CA ARG A 64 2.23 12.45 3.40
C ARG A 64 0.75 12.64 3.07
N ASN A 65 0.15 13.71 3.60
CA ASN A 65 -1.27 13.97 3.41
C ASN A 65 -1.63 14.18 1.93
N LEU A 66 -0.84 14.97 1.20
CA LEU A 66 -1.11 15.31 -0.19
C LEU A 66 -1.25 14.07 -1.09
N ILE A 67 -0.44 13.03 -0.86
CA ILE A 67 -0.44 11.80 -1.67
C ILE A 67 -1.37 10.70 -1.12
N THR A 68 -2.09 10.96 -0.02
CA THR A 68 -3.01 10.02 0.63
C THR A 68 -4.39 10.64 0.85
N LEU A 69 -4.68 11.19 2.04
CA LEU A 69 -6.03 11.67 2.41
C LEU A 69 -6.39 13.01 1.78
N TRP A 70 -5.41 13.79 1.31
CA TRP A 70 -5.52 15.11 0.68
C TRP A 70 -6.06 16.22 1.61
N GLY A 71 -6.93 15.89 2.55
CA GLY A 71 -7.48 16.76 3.59
C GLY A 71 -7.40 16.10 4.97
N ASP A 72 -8.46 16.22 5.75
CA ASP A 72 -8.58 15.46 7.01
C ASP A 72 -8.99 14.01 6.75
N LYS A 73 -9.19 13.24 7.84
CA LYS A 73 -9.60 11.84 7.79
C LYS A 73 -10.97 11.58 7.13
N ASP A 74 -11.78 12.61 6.93
CA ASP A 74 -13.12 12.54 6.34
C ASP A 74 -13.19 13.22 4.97
N CYS A 75 -12.03 13.59 4.39
CA CYS A 75 -11.94 14.18 3.07
C CYS A 75 -12.50 13.24 1.98
N ARG A 76 -13.31 13.79 1.08
CA ARG A 76 -14.00 13.01 0.04
C ARG A 76 -13.10 12.61 -1.13
N ILE A 77 -11.99 13.32 -1.35
CA ILE A 77 -11.05 13.03 -2.45
C ILE A 77 -9.83 12.26 -1.95
N HIS A 78 -10.10 11.31 -1.05
CA HIS A 78 -9.16 10.32 -0.58
C HIS A 78 -8.49 9.60 -1.75
N GLU A 79 -7.16 9.51 -1.70
CA GLU A 79 -6.30 8.86 -2.69
C GLU A 79 -6.28 9.52 -4.08
N TYR A 80 -6.78 10.75 -4.21
CA TYR A 80 -6.80 11.48 -5.49
C TYR A 80 -5.42 11.62 -6.13
N ALA A 81 -4.40 11.93 -5.31
CA ALA A 81 -3.02 12.06 -5.75
C ALA A 81 -2.16 10.85 -5.34
N CYS A 82 -2.74 9.64 -5.35
CA CYS A 82 -2.03 8.40 -5.04
C CYS A 82 -0.75 8.24 -5.89
N LYS A 83 0.20 7.47 -5.37
CA LYS A 83 1.50 7.22 -6.01
C LYS A 83 1.87 5.76 -5.90
N GLN A 84 2.35 5.19 -7.00
CA GLN A 84 3.01 3.89 -7.01
C GLN A 84 4.49 4.10 -6.72
N TRP A 85 4.81 4.36 -5.45
CA TRP A 85 6.17 4.54 -4.97
C TRP A 85 6.58 3.41 -4.03
N SER A 86 7.84 3.00 -4.08
CA SER A 86 8.45 2.14 -3.06
C SER A 86 8.39 2.86 -1.71
N GLY A 87 8.10 2.10 -0.65
CA GLY A 87 7.77 2.61 0.67
C GLY A 87 6.29 2.88 0.87
N MET A 88 5.58 3.41 -0.14
CA MET A 88 4.13 3.54 -0.10
C MET A 88 3.43 2.19 -0.27
N LEU A 89 3.89 1.34 -1.21
CA LEU A 89 3.25 0.04 -1.44
C LEU A 89 3.32 -0.84 -0.20
N ASN A 90 4.50 -1.03 0.39
CA ASN A 90 4.63 -1.81 1.61
C ASN A 90 4.11 -1.07 2.87
N GLY A 91 4.37 0.23 2.99
CA GLY A 91 4.11 1.00 4.22
C GLY A 91 2.70 1.57 4.35
N PHE A 92 1.96 1.71 3.24
CA PHE A 92 0.61 2.28 3.24
C PHE A 92 -0.41 1.31 2.63
N TYR A 93 -0.24 0.95 1.35
CA TYR A 93 -1.24 0.19 0.61
C TYR A 93 -1.34 -1.28 1.06
N LYS A 94 -0.22 -1.97 1.25
CA LYS A 94 -0.19 -3.38 1.69
C LYS A 94 -0.82 -3.52 3.07
N VAL A 95 -0.53 -2.59 3.99
CA VAL A 95 -1.08 -2.62 5.35
C VAL A 95 -2.61 -2.54 5.33
N ARG A 96 -3.18 -1.63 4.52
CA ARG A 96 -4.63 -1.50 4.35
C ARG A 96 -5.26 -2.76 3.76
N TRP A 97 -4.64 -3.31 2.72
CA TRP A 97 -5.10 -4.56 2.11
C TRP A 97 -5.02 -5.74 3.06
N GLN A 98 -3.93 -5.87 3.82
CA GLN A 98 -3.80 -6.92 4.84
C GLN A 98 -4.88 -6.79 5.90
N ALA A 99 -5.12 -5.58 6.42
CA ALA A 99 -6.16 -5.33 7.42
C ALA A 99 -7.56 -5.73 6.90
N PHE A 100 -7.87 -5.39 5.64
CA PHE A 100 -9.11 -5.79 4.98
C PHE A 100 -9.22 -7.31 4.87
N ILE A 101 -8.19 -7.94 4.30
CA ILE A 101 -8.11 -9.39 4.09
C ILE A 101 -8.27 -10.14 5.41
N ASP A 102 -7.59 -9.70 6.47
CA ASP A 102 -7.64 -10.32 7.79
C ASP A 102 -9.03 -10.24 8.39
N GLN A 103 -9.69 -9.07 8.26
CA GLN A 103 -11.04 -8.87 8.76
C GLN A 103 -12.05 -9.74 7.99
N VAL A 104 -11.97 -9.76 6.66
CA VAL A 104 -12.80 -10.62 5.81
C VAL A 104 -12.59 -12.10 6.14
N ASN A 105 -11.34 -12.55 6.29
CA ASN A 105 -11.01 -13.92 6.67
C ASN A 105 -11.61 -14.31 8.03
N LYS A 106 -11.50 -13.42 9.04
CA LYS A 106 -12.12 -13.61 10.37
C LYS A 106 -13.64 -13.72 10.27
N ASP A 107 -14.27 -12.89 9.44
CA ASP A 107 -15.72 -12.90 9.26
C ASP A 107 -16.19 -14.15 8.51
N MET A 108 -15.45 -14.60 7.48
CA MET A 108 -15.71 -15.87 6.79
C MET A 108 -15.65 -17.08 7.74
N LEU A 109 -14.59 -17.17 8.57
CA LEU A 109 -14.42 -18.23 9.58
C LEU A 109 -15.61 -18.28 10.56
N ARG A 110 -16.13 -17.11 10.93
CA ARG A 110 -17.27 -16.95 11.85
C ARG A 110 -18.63 -16.99 11.16
N LYS A 111 -18.67 -17.17 9.83
CA LYS A 111 -19.87 -17.09 8.99
C LYS A 111 -20.64 -15.76 9.18
N LYS A 112 -19.90 -14.66 9.41
CA LYS A 112 -20.44 -13.30 9.53
C LYS A 112 -20.32 -12.55 8.21
N THR A 113 -21.22 -11.62 7.98
CA THR A 113 -21.11 -10.66 6.88
C THR A 113 -20.07 -9.61 7.23
N PHE A 114 -19.20 -9.29 6.29
CA PHE A 114 -18.21 -8.24 6.44
C PHE A 114 -18.90 -6.87 6.58
N ASN A 115 -18.50 -6.09 7.59
CA ASN A 115 -19.06 -4.76 7.84
C ASN A 115 -18.14 -3.68 7.26
N GLN A 116 -18.43 -3.28 6.02
CA GLN A 116 -17.67 -2.27 5.29
C GLN A 116 -17.60 -0.94 6.06
N LYS A 117 -18.74 -0.40 6.53
CA LYS A 117 -18.77 0.90 7.23
C LYS A 117 -17.88 0.92 8.46
N LYS A 118 -17.91 -0.16 9.25
CA LYS A 118 -17.06 -0.27 10.44
C LYS A 118 -15.58 -0.35 10.06
N PHE A 119 -15.25 -1.09 9.01
CA PHE A 119 -13.89 -1.21 8.52
C PHE A 119 -13.36 0.13 7.99
N ASP A 120 -14.17 0.86 7.21
CA ASP A 120 -13.81 2.18 6.67
C ASP A 120 -13.48 3.17 7.79
N GLU A 121 -14.29 3.23 8.83
CA GLU A 121 -14.02 4.08 10.00
C GLU A 121 -12.73 3.67 10.74
N GLN A 122 -12.41 2.38 10.79
CA GLN A 122 -11.13 1.92 11.34
C GLN A 122 -9.94 2.32 10.45
N MET A 123 -10.08 2.19 9.13
CA MET A 123 -9.02 2.51 8.19
C MET A 123 -8.72 4.00 8.12
N LYS A 124 -9.74 4.87 8.09
CA LYS A 124 -9.55 6.34 8.16
C LYS A 124 -8.70 6.75 9.35
N ASN A 125 -8.96 6.15 10.52
CA ASN A 125 -8.21 6.44 11.73
C ASN A 125 -6.76 5.95 11.65
N TRP A 126 -6.52 4.81 10.99
CA TRP A 126 -5.17 4.30 10.76
C TRP A 126 -4.41 5.15 9.74
N GLU A 127 -5.04 5.51 8.62
CA GLU A 127 -4.47 6.37 7.57
C GLU A 127 -4.10 7.75 8.15
N TRP A 128 -4.95 8.31 9.02
CA TRP A 128 -4.63 9.56 9.71
C TRP A 128 -3.43 9.41 10.65
N LYS A 129 -3.29 8.28 11.36
CA LYS A 129 -2.10 8.02 12.18
C LYS A 129 -0.84 7.93 11.33
N TRP A 130 -0.91 7.27 10.17
CA TRP A 130 0.21 7.16 9.23
C TRP A 130 0.65 8.52 8.66
N ILE A 131 -0.28 9.47 8.46
CA ILE A 131 0.07 10.84 8.08
C ILE A 131 0.84 11.57 9.19
N ASN A 132 0.53 11.28 10.46
CA ASN A 132 1.13 11.93 11.62
C ASN A 132 2.33 11.15 12.20
N SER A 133 2.78 10.09 11.53
CA SER A 133 3.96 9.32 11.93
C SER A 133 5.23 9.83 11.25
N ASN A 134 6.37 9.25 11.61
CA ASN A 134 7.71 9.72 11.25
C ASN A 134 8.65 8.59 10.82
N GLU A 135 8.11 7.49 10.28
CA GLU A 135 8.95 6.41 9.74
C GLU A 135 9.80 6.94 8.58
N THR A 136 11.05 6.53 8.53
CA THR A 136 11.98 6.91 7.47
C THR A 136 11.94 5.89 6.32
N TYR A 137 12.18 6.39 5.11
CA TYR A 137 12.23 5.59 3.88
C TYR A 137 13.54 5.89 3.15
N THR A 138 14.09 4.88 2.47
CA THR A 138 15.34 5.06 1.71
C THR A 138 15.17 6.11 0.60
N THR A 139 16.20 6.93 0.41
CA THR A 139 16.36 7.86 -0.71
C THR A 139 17.25 7.30 -1.82
N LEU A 140 17.88 6.15 -1.56
CA LEU A 140 18.80 5.49 -2.48
C LEU A 140 18.09 4.31 -3.16
N PRO A 141 18.19 4.20 -4.50
CA PRO A 141 17.65 3.04 -5.20
C PRO A 141 18.41 1.78 -4.84
N GLN A 142 17.72 0.64 -4.83
CA GLN A 142 18.28 -0.66 -4.52
C GLN A 142 17.94 -1.67 -5.63
N GLY A 143 18.96 -2.41 -6.07
CA GLY A 143 18.80 -3.44 -7.10
C GLY A 143 18.94 -2.92 -8.53
N ASP A 144 18.76 -3.84 -9.48
CA ASP A 144 18.86 -3.57 -10.92
C ASP A 144 17.44 -3.62 -11.53
N PRO A 145 16.98 -2.56 -12.21
CA PRO A 145 15.61 -2.47 -12.73
C PRO A 145 15.32 -3.54 -13.79
N VAL A 146 16.29 -3.90 -14.64
CA VAL A 146 16.11 -4.89 -15.70
C VAL A 146 16.04 -6.29 -15.10
N LYS A 147 16.94 -6.62 -14.17
CA LYS A 147 16.92 -7.91 -13.47
C LYS A 147 15.63 -8.09 -12.68
N MET A 148 15.16 -7.06 -11.98
CA MET A 148 13.92 -7.13 -11.21
C MET A 148 12.69 -7.27 -12.12
N ALA A 149 12.64 -6.54 -13.23
CA ALA A 149 11.57 -6.68 -14.22
C ALA A 149 11.52 -8.10 -14.81
N ASN A 150 12.67 -8.69 -15.16
CA ASN A 150 12.75 -10.07 -15.65
C ASN A 150 12.28 -11.07 -14.58
N LYS A 151 12.68 -10.90 -13.31
CA LYS A 151 12.22 -11.74 -12.19
C LYS A 151 10.69 -11.67 -12.04
N MET A 152 10.10 -10.48 -12.14
CA MET A 152 8.64 -10.32 -12.10
C MET A 152 7.98 -11.01 -13.29
N HIS A 153 8.51 -10.82 -14.50
CA HIS A 153 8.00 -11.48 -15.69
C HIS A 153 8.01 -13.00 -15.53
N GLU A 154 9.14 -13.61 -15.13
CA GLU A 154 9.26 -15.04 -14.89
C GLU A 154 8.25 -15.56 -13.85
N LYS A 155 8.07 -14.84 -12.73
CA LYS A 155 7.16 -15.24 -11.65
C LYS A 155 5.68 -15.20 -12.04
N TYR A 156 5.27 -14.20 -12.84
CA TYR A 156 3.85 -13.89 -13.08
C TYR A 156 3.35 -14.25 -14.48
N TYR A 157 4.20 -14.24 -15.51
CA TYR A 157 3.80 -14.41 -16.92
C TYR A 157 2.97 -15.68 -17.13
N GLN A 158 3.48 -16.83 -16.68
CA GLN A 158 2.81 -18.11 -16.86
C GLN A 158 1.45 -18.15 -16.15
N LYS A 159 1.34 -17.53 -14.97
CA LYS A 159 0.09 -17.45 -14.21
C LYS A 159 -0.97 -16.62 -14.94
N ILE A 160 -0.55 -15.54 -15.62
CA ILE A 160 -1.44 -14.68 -16.40
C ILE A 160 -1.92 -15.41 -17.66
N VAL A 161 -1.00 -15.98 -18.44
CA VAL A 161 -1.34 -16.68 -19.69
C VAL A 161 -2.26 -17.88 -19.46
N MET A 162 -2.05 -18.64 -18.38
CA MET A 162 -2.93 -19.77 -18.03
C MET A 162 -4.30 -19.33 -17.48
N SER A 163 -4.41 -18.12 -16.90
CA SER A 163 -5.68 -17.61 -16.35
C SER A 163 -6.62 -16.99 -17.41
N GLY A 164 -6.12 -16.74 -18.62
CA GLY A 164 -6.88 -16.18 -19.75
C GLY A 164 -7.46 -17.22 -20.71
N LYS A 165 -7.31 -18.51 -20.42
CA LYS A 165 -7.98 -19.62 -21.11
C LYS A 165 -9.06 -20.19 -20.21
#